data_AF-A0A9X1LN58-F1
#
_entry.id   AF-A0A9X1LN58-F1
#
_cell.length_a   1.000
_cell.length_b   1.000
_cell.length_c   1.000
_cell.angle_alpha   90.00
_cell.angle_beta   90.00
_cell.angle_gamma   90.00
#
_symmetry.space_group_name_H-M   'P 1'
#
loop_
_entity.id
_entity.type
_entity.pdbx_description
1 polymer ?
#
loop_
_entity_poly.entity_id
_entity_poly.type
_entity_poly.pdbx_seq_one_letter_code
_entity_poly.pdbx_strand_id
1 'polypeptide(L)'
;MRPLQIVTSGFALAAMTLLIAGCASGPASPEPTSSAAPDGSGASPAPVVEDDIEAAWLDDGRMVGIVTLGSSTCIPIVDEIAGEGQTVRVSLVDAPAAEGSESACNADLAPRASVAALPEGVDPAQDVELIVTLGDITDDVDLDGNPGLTGVPGEATAFEPSAGWFDDQGIVLLTWGSSTCPPIVESIDQQVTGATISFATQDGACTTDMAPRATVIGLSGDIDDDVPFALTLTSGGLDATVDVLAG
;
A
#
# COMPACT_ATOMS: atom_id res chain seq x y z
N MET A 1 -27.76 51.18 -8.20
CA MET A 1 -28.45 51.53 -9.46
C MET A 1 -27.41 51.99 -10.47
N ARG A 2 -27.18 51.18 -11.54
CA ARG A 2 -26.55 51.47 -12.85
C ARG A 2 -25.12 52.10 -12.91
N PRO A 3 -24.33 51.88 -14.00
CA PRO A 3 -24.74 51.42 -15.32
C PRO A 3 -23.99 50.21 -15.90
N LEU A 4 -24.71 49.59 -16.84
CA LEU A 4 -24.31 48.60 -17.83
C LEU A 4 -23.61 49.33 -19.00
N GLN A 5 -22.48 48.82 -19.49
CA GLN A 5 -21.99 49.14 -20.84
C GLN A 5 -21.60 47.86 -21.56
N ILE A 6 -22.36 47.58 -22.63
CA ILE A 6 -22.16 46.57 -23.67
C ILE A 6 -21.54 47.30 -24.86
N VAL A 7 -20.43 46.83 -25.46
CA VAL A 7 -20.07 47.09 -26.88
C VAL A 7 -19.17 45.97 -27.46
N THR A 8 -19.80 45.08 -28.22
CA THR A 8 -19.48 44.52 -29.57
C THR A 8 -18.08 44.09 -30.07
N SER A 9 -18.03 42.83 -30.52
CA SER A 9 -17.70 42.30 -31.88
C SER A 9 -16.30 42.35 -32.50
N GLY A 10 -15.91 41.20 -33.09
CA GLY A 10 -15.05 41.06 -34.29
C GLY A 10 -14.06 39.90 -34.22
N PHE A 11 -14.44 38.65 -34.53
CA PHE A 11 -14.31 37.95 -35.83
C PHE A 11 -12.91 37.99 -36.49
N ALA A 12 -12.20 36.85 -36.49
CA ALA A 12 -11.25 36.48 -37.54
C ALA A 12 -11.02 34.95 -37.55
N LEU A 13 -11.60 34.27 -38.55
CA LEU A 13 -11.14 32.97 -39.01
C LEU A 13 -9.86 33.15 -39.82
N ALA A 14 -8.86 32.30 -39.59
CA ALA A 14 -7.84 31.97 -40.59
C ALA A 14 -7.45 30.50 -40.44
N ALA A 15 -7.90 29.69 -41.38
CA ALA A 15 -7.38 28.35 -41.64
C ALA A 15 -6.20 28.47 -42.61
N MET A 16 -5.09 27.76 -42.35
CA MET A 16 -4.26 27.24 -43.44
C MET A 16 -3.36 26.11 -42.95
N THR A 17 -3.49 24.98 -43.63
CA THR A 17 -2.63 23.79 -43.65
C THR A 17 -1.34 24.08 -44.43
N LEU A 18 -0.23 23.36 -44.15
CA LEU A 18 0.62 22.63 -45.12
C LEU A 18 1.98 22.13 -44.54
N LEU A 19 2.18 20.81 -44.72
CA LEU A 19 3.36 20.09 -45.22
C LEU A 19 4.62 19.80 -44.36
N ILE A 20 4.90 18.50 -44.36
CA ILE A 20 6.02 17.72 -43.85
C ILE A 20 7.14 17.72 -44.91
N ALA A 21 8.40 17.93 -44.50
CA ALA A 21 9.60 17.32 -45.10
C ALA A 21 10.86 17.70 -44.31
N GLY A 22 11.36 16.78 -43.48
CA GLY A 22 12.65 16.89 -42.82
C GLY A 22 13.43 15.60 -43.03
N CYS A 23 14.29 15.57 -44.06
CA CYS A 23 15.31 14.54 -44.24
C CYS A 23 16.58 14.95 -43.48
N ALA A 24 17.01 14.15 -42.51
CA ALA A 24 18.39 14.14 -42.04
C ALA A 24 18.82 12.67 -41.87
N SER A 25 19.59 12.18 -42.82
CA SER A 25 20.26 10.88 -42.76
C SER A 25 21.54 11.03 -41.94
N GLY A 26 21.55 10.50 -40.71
CA GLY A 26 22.72 10.30 -39.87
C GLY A 26 23.06 8.81 -39.75
N PRO A 27 24.34 8.44 -39.52
CA PRO A 27 24.84 7.08 -39.69
C PRO A 27 24.25 6.09 -38.69
N ALA A 28 24.09 4.85 -39.14
CA ALA A 28 23.61 3.71 -38.37
C ALA A 28 24.50 3.43 -37.16
N SER A 29 23.92 3.54 -35.96
CA SER A 29 24.41 2.89 -34.75
C SER A 29 23.73 1.53 -34.59
N PRO A 30 24.44 0.50 -34.10
CA PRO A 30 23.95 -0.88 -34.09
C PRO A 30 22.70 -1.02 -33.22
N GLU A 31 21.76 -1.83 -33.70
CA GLU A 31 20.61 -2.31 -32.94
C GLU A 31 21.09 -2.94 -31.62
N PRO A 32 20.55 -2.56 -30.45
CA PRO A 32 20.67 -3.42 -29.30
C PRO A 32 19.85 -4.69 -29.57
N THR A 33 20.53 -5.75 -29.99
CA THR A 33 20.04 -7.10 -29.79
C THR A 33 20.08 -7.37 -28.30
N SER A 34 18.94 -7.28 -27.63
CA SER A 34 18.77 -7.97 -26.36
C SER A 34 17.36 -8.54 -26.31
N SER A 35 17.30 -9.81 -26.67
CA SER A 35 16.22 -10.71 -26.29
C SER A 35 16.13 -10.75 -24.77
N ALA A 36 15.06 -10.18 -24.24
CA ALA A 36 14.46 -10.65 -23.00
C ALA A 36 12.96 -10.75 -23.29
N ALA A 37 12.45 -11.98 -23.31
CA ALA A 37 11.03 -12.19 -23.17
C ALA A 37 10.63 -11.67 -21.77
N PRO A 38 9.49 -10.97 -21.60
CA PRO A 38 8.97 -10.78 -20.27
C PRO A 38 8.41 -12.13 -19.80
N ASP A 39 9.15 -12.80 -18.92
CA ASP A 39 8.60 -13.85 -18.08
C ASP A 39 7.80 -13.18 -16.97
N GLY A 40 6.51 -13.53 -16.89
CA GLY A 40 5.72 -13.62 -15.65
C GLY A 40 5.47 -12.34 -14.83
N SER A 41 4.20 -11.91 -14.83
CA SER A 41 3.49 -11.29 -13.69
C SER A 41 4.29 -10.35 -12.79
N GLY A 42 4.47 -9.10 -13.23
CA GLY A 42 4.77 -8.00 -12.33
C GLY A 42 3.52 -7.17 -12.13
N ALA A 43 2.93 -7.19 -10.93
CA ALA A 43 2.20 -6.00 -10.48
C ALA A 43 3.22 -4.85 -10.51
N SER A 44 2.88 -3.77 -11.18
CA SER A 44 3.78 -2.62 -11.26
C SER A 44 3.94 -2.05 -9.85
N PRO A 45 5.17 -1.81 -9.35
CA PRO A 45 5.32 -1.09 -8.10
C PRO A 45 4.69 0.28 -8.26
N ALA A 46 3.86 0.65 -7.27
CA ALA A 46 3.23 1.95 -7.20
C ALA A 46 4.31 3.03 -6.94
N PRO A 47 4.25 4.21 -7.59
CA PRO A 47 5.16 5.30 -7.32
C PRO A 47 4.71 6.07 -6.08
N VAL A 48 5.06 5.54 -4.91
CA VAL A 48 5.06 6.28 -3.64
C VAL A 48 6.30 7.19 -3.60
N VAL A 49 6.17 8.40 -3.06
CA VAL A 49 7.29 9.37 -2.99
C VAL A 49 8.28 8.84 -1.96
N GLU A 50 9.60 8.92 -2.20
CA GLU A 50 10.62 8.19 -1.41
C GLU A 50 10.67 8.48 0.11
N ASP A 51 9.83 9.40 0.60
CA ASP A 51 9.71 9.80 2.01
C ASP A 51 8.25 9.79 2.52
N ASP A 52 7.28 9.29 1.76
CA ASP A 52 5.86 9.25 2.17
C ASP A 52 5.61 7.97 2.98
N ILE A 53 5.05 8.13 4.18
CA ILE A 53 4.60 7.01 5.02
C ILE A 53 3.07 7.01 4.97
N GLU A 54 2.48 5.91 4.50
CA GLU A 54 1.02 5.76 4.51
C GLU A 54 0.55 4.80 5.61
N ALA A 55 -0.75 4.78 5.88
CA ALA A 55 -1.33 3.85 6.84
C ALA A 55 -2.72 3.37 6.42
N ALA A 56 -3.06 2.16 6.85
CA ALA A 56 -4.35 1.53 6.63
C ALA A 56 -4.96 1.02 7.94
N TRP A 57 -6.27 1.17 8.10
CA TRP A 57 -7.02 0.50 9.16
C TRP A 57 -6.99 -1.03 9.02
N LEU A 58 -6.77 -1.74 10.12
CA LEU A 58 -6.76 -3.20 10.18
C LEU A 58 -7.47 -3.70 11.45
N ASP A 59 -7.87 -4.97 11.43
CA ASP A 59 -8.50 -5.68 12.55
C ASP A 59 -9.68 -4.91 13.18
N ASP A 60 -10.56 -4.39 12.32
CA ASP A 60 -11.74 -3.60 12.71
C ASP A 60 -11.38 -2.35 13.54
N GLY A 61 -10.23 -1.73 13.26
CA GLY A 61 -9.75 -0.53 13.95
C GLY A 61 -8.89 -0.79 15.18
N ARG A 62 -8.58 -2.05 15.52
CA ARG A 62 -7.65 -2.37 16.62
C ARG A 62 -6.18 -2.25 16.21
N MET A 63 -5.89 -2.34 14.93
CA MET A 63 -4.53 -2.32 14.40
C MET A 63 -4.44 -1.38 13.20
N VAL A 64 -3.21 -0.99 12.86
CA VAL A 64 -2.90 -0.22 11.65
C VAL A 64 -1.76 -0.90 10.90
N GLY A 65 -1.83 -0.86 9.58
CA GLY A 65 -0.75 -1.25 8.68
C GLY A 65 -0.02 0.00 8.25
N ILE A 66 1.24 0.16 8.63
CA ILE A 66 2.07 1.32 8.29
C ILE A 66 2.92 0.96 7.08
N VAL A 67 2.70 1.64 5.97
CA VAL A 67 3.39 1.40 4.71
C VAL A 67 4.59 2.32 4.61
N THR A 68 5.73 1.73 4.26
CA THR A 68 6.96 2.48 3.99
C THR A 68 7.59 1.96 2.71
N LEU A 69 8.44 2.77 2.10
CA LEU A 69 9.24 2.40 0.94
C LEU A 69 10.59 1.84 1.31
N GLY A 70 10.98 0.74 0.67
CA GLY A 70 12.38 0.34 0.60
C GLY A 70 12.56 -1.12 0.21
N SER A 71 13.55 -1.79 0.77
CA SER A 71 13.78 -3.22 0.53
C SER A 71 12.55 -4.07 0.83
N SER A 72 12.03 -4.78 -0.17
CA SER A 72 10.94 -5.76 -0.01
C SER A 72 11.28 -6.89 0.96
N THR A 73 12.57 -7.16 1.18
CA THR A 73 13.06 -8.22 2.08
C THR A 73 13.37 -7.74 3.49
N CYS A 74 13.27 -6.43 3.77
CA CYS A 74 13.54 -5.85 5.08
C CYS A 74 12.37 -4.98 5.48
N ILE A 75 11.38 -5.64 6.09
CA ILE A 75 10.19 -5.00 6.64
C ILE A 75 10.54 -4.47 8.03
N PRO A 76 10.39 -3.16 8.29
CA PRO A 76 10.57 -2.61 9.63
C PRO A 76 9.62 -3.27 10.63
N ILE A 77 10.04 -3.34 11.88
CA ILE A 77 9.22 -3.83 12.99
C ILE A 77 8.92 -2.69 13.95
N VAL A 78 7.75 -2.76 14.60
CA VAL A 78 7.38 -1.81 15.64
C VAL A 78 8.24 -2.06 16.88
N ASP A 79 9.00 -1.05 17.29
CA ASP A 79 9.79 -1.05 18.52
C ASP A 79 8.97 -0.49 19.69
N GLU A 80 8.34 0.66 19.48
CA GLU A 80 7.52 1.35 20.46
C GLU A 80 6.25 1.91 19.84
N ILE A 81 5.16 1.85 20.59
CA ILE A 81 3.90 2.53 20.25
C ILE A 81 3.28 3.13 21.50
N ALA A 82 2.87 4.40 21.41
CA ALA A 82 2.29 5.13 22.53
C ALA A 82 1.20 6.11 22.06
N GLY A 83 0.08 6.15 22.77
CA GLY A 83 -1.06 7.02 22.45
C GLY A 83 -1.22 8.15 23.47
N GLU A 84 -1.59 9.33 22.99
CA GLU A 84 -2.02 10.47 23.80
C GLU A 84 -3.31 11.06 23.21
N GLY A 85 -4.46 10.53 23.65
CA GLY A 85 -5.73 10.80 22.99
C GLY A 85 -5.77 10.15 21.62
N GLN A 86 -6.05 10.94 20.57
CA GLN A 86 -6.11 10.49 19.18
C GLN A 86 -4.78 10.66 18.41
N THR A 87 -3.72 11.15 19.07
CA THR A 87 -2.38 11.18 18.48
C THR A 87 -1.60 9.94 18.95
N VAL A 88 -1.08 9.15 18.02
CA VAL A 88 -0.33 7.92 18.30
C VAL A 88 1.07 8.03 17.73
N ARG A 89 2.08 7.84 18.56
CA ARG A 89 3.49 7.81 18.13
C ARG A 89 3.92 6.37 17.92
N VAL A 90 4.52 6.09 16.77
CA VAL A 90 5.04 4.77 16.41
C VAL A 90 6.51 4.88 16.06
N SER A 91 7.35 4.09 16.73
CA SER A 91 8.76 3.91 16.40
C SER A 91 8.93 2.59 15.66
N LEU A 92 9.44 2.67 14.43
CA LEU A 92 9.83 1.54 13.61
C LEU A 92 11.35 1.42 13.59
N VAL A 93 11.83 0.18 13.65
CA VAL A 93 13.25 -0.15 13.51
C VAL A 93 13.43 -1.22 12.43
N ASP A 94 14.58 -1.22 11.78
CA ASP A 94 14.92 -2.28 10.84
C ASP A 94 14.88 -3.66 11.53
N ALA A 95 14.31 -4.65 10.84
CA ALA A 95 14.31 -6.01 11.36
C ALA A 95 15.76 -6.49 11.59
N PRO A 96 16.04 -7.12 12.75
CA PRO A 96 17.37 -7.62 13.02
C PRO A 96 17.73 -8.68 11.98
N ALA A 97 18.94 -8.59 11.45
CA ALA A 97 19.44 -9.61 10.55
C ALA A 97 19.51 -10.97 11.25
N ALA A 98 19.26 -12.06 10.52
CA ALA A 98 19.41 -13.39 11.07
C ALA A 98 20.86 -13.60 11.57
N GLU A 99 21.00 -14.13 12.79
CA GLU A 99 22.27 -14.30 13.50
C GLU A 99 23.39 -14.82 12.58
N GLY A 100 24.43 -14.01 12.37
CA GLY A 100 25.59 -14.36 11.54
C GLY A 100 25.50 -13.97 10.06
N SER A 101 24.45 -13.27 9.64
CA SER A 101 24.37 -12.59 8.34
C SER A 101 24.07 -11.12 8.55
N GLU A 102 24.68 -10.23 7.76
CA GLU A 102 24.01 -8.98 7.43
C GLU A 102 22.88 -9.40 6.50
N SER A 103 21.61 -9.14 6.87
CA SER A 103 20.51 -9.41 5.98
C SER A 103 20.75 -8.52 4.76
N ALA A 104 21.08 -9.11 3.62
CA ALA A 104 21.27 -8.36 2.40
C ALA A 104 19.89 -7.88 1.97
N CYS A 105 19.50 -6.71 2.46
CA CYS A 105 18.31 -6.02 2.00
C CYS A 105 18.45 -5.73 0.51
N ASN A 106 17.39 -6.02 -0.24
CA ASN A 106 17.32 -5.68 -1.65
C ASN A 106 17.18 -4.16 -1.79
N ALA A 107 17.64 -3.57 -2.89
CA ALA A 107 17.47 -2.13 -3.15
C ALA A 107 16.30 -1.88 -4.13
N ASP A 108 15.22 -2.67 -4.01
CA ASP A 108 14.13 -2.70 -4.98
C ASP A 108 13.01 -1.68 -4.72
N LEU A 109 13.11 -0.90 -3.64
CA LEU A 109 12.22 0.23 -3.33
C LEU A 109 10.74 -0.12 -3.50
N ALA A 110 10.32 -1.21 -2.88
CA ALA A 110 8.95 -1.68 -2.86
C ALA A 110 8.21 -1.15 -1.62
N PRO A 111 6.88 -0.95 -1.71
CA PRO A 111 6.05 -0.71 -0.54
C PRO A 111 6.03 -1.96 0.34
N ARG A 112 6.11 -1.76 1.64
CA ARG A 112 6.15 -2.80 2.67
C ARG A 112 5.40 -2.32 3.90
N ALA A 113 4.68 -3.22 4.56
CA ALA A 113 3.80 -2.86 5.66
C ALA A 113 4.27 -3.47 6.99
N SER A 114 4.43 -2.61 7.99
CA SER A 114 4.57 -2.99 9.40
C SER A 114 3.20 -2.99 10.07
N VAL A 115 2.93 -3.91 10.99
CA VAL A 115 1.64 -3.95 11.71
C VAL A 115 1.83 -3.44 13.13
N ALA A 116 1.04 -2.45 13.53
CA ALA A 116 1.02 -1.92 14.89
C ALA A 116 -0.37 -2.10 15.52
N ALA A 117 -0.43 -2.57 16.76
CA ALA A 117 -1.66 -2.60 17.54
C ALA A 117 -1.86 -1.24 18.20
N LEU A 118 -3.05 -0.64 18.04
CA LEU A 118 -3.32 0.67 18.61
C LEU A 118 -3.42 0.61 20.14
N PRO A 119 -2.92 1.64 20.85
CA PRO A 119 -3.03 1.73 22.31
C PRO A 119 -4.48 1.85 22.80
N GLU A 120 -4.73 1.41 24.04
CA GLU A 120 -6.01 1.64 24.72
C GLU A 120 -6.37 3.13 24.74
N GLY A 121 -7.66 3.43 24.50
CA GLY A 121 -8.20 4.79 24.56
C GLY A 121 -8.21 5.55 23.23
N VAL A 122 -7.59 5.01 22.18
CA VAL A 122 -7.79 5.47 20.80
C VAL A 122 -9.17 5.02 20.33
N ASP A 123 -9.94 5.92 19.72
CA ASP A 123 -11.25 5.64 19.13
C ASP A 123 -11.15 5.62 17.60
N PRO A 124 -11.29 4.46 16.92
CA PRO A 124 -11.19 4.36 15.47
C PRO A 124 -12.37 5.01 14.73
N ALA A 125 -13.43 5.40 15.43
CA ALA A 125 -14.53 6.17 14.86
C ALA A 125 -14.22 7.67 14.72
N GLN A 126 -13.05 8.12 15.19
CA GLN A 126 -12.56 9.49 15.07
C GLN A 126 -11.22 9.48 14.34
N ASP A 127 -10.89 10.59 13.69
CA ASP A 127 -9.61 10.76 13.03
C ASP A 127 -8.46 10.50 14.03
N VAL A 128 -7.42 9.81 13.56
CA VAL A 128 -6.23 9.45 14.33
C VAL A 128 -5.00 9.98 13.59
N GLU A 129 -4.18 10.76 14.30
CA GLU A 129 -2.90 11.25 13.80
C GLU A 129 -1.80 10.26 14.23
N LEU A 130 -1.14 9.63 13.26
CA LEU A 130 0.04 8.82 13.51
C LEU A 130 1.30 9.66 13.30
N ILE A 131 2.20 9.65 14.28
CA ILE A 131 3.54 10.21 14.12
C ILE A 131 4.50 9.02 14.04
N VAL A 132 4.96 8.71 12.84
CA VAL A 132 5.78 7.53 12.57
C VAL A 132 7.24 7.93 12.45
N THR A 133 8.12 7.24 13.18
CA THR A 133 9.57 7.39 13.08
C THR A 133 10.20 6.12 12.53
N LEU A 134 11.04 6.24 11.50
CA LEU A 134 11.89 5.15 11.00
C LEU A 134 13.30 5.69 10.75
N GLY A 135 14.25 5.31 11.62
CA GLY A 135 15.62 5.83 11.55
C GLY A 135 15.65 7.35 11.77
N ASP A 136 16.14 8.10 10.78
CA ASP A 136 16.19 9.56 10.81
C ASP A 136 14.95 10.23 10.19
N ILE A 137 14.00 9.43 9.65
CA ILE A 137 12.76 9.91 9.04
C ILE A 137 11.68 9.97 10.10
N THR A 138 10.91 11.06 10.10
CA THR A 138 9.68 11.21 10.87
C THR A 138 8.63 11.80 9.96
N ASP A 139 7.44 11.20 9.96
CA ASP A 139 6.31 11.63 9.16
C ASP A 139 5.02 11.63 9.98
N ASP A 140 4.07 12.46 9.57
CA ASP A 140 2.71 12.50 10.09
C ASP A 140 1.72 11.88 9.10
N VAL A 141 0.93 10.92 9.58
CA VAL A 141 -0.05 10.18 8.77
C VAL A 141 -1.42 10.34 9.40
N ASP A 142 -2.34 10.92 8.66
CA ASP A 142 -3.73 11.04 9.07
C ASP A 142 -4.51 9.78 8.68
N LEU A 143 -5.12 9.12 9.65
CA LEU A 143 -6.11 8.07 9.44
C LEU A 143 -7.50 8.64 9.69
N ASP A 144 -8.33 8.64 8.66
CA ASP A 144 -9.70 9.13 8.76
C ASP A 144 -10.53 8.26 9.72
N GLY A 145 -11.40 8.90 10.49
CA GLY A 145 -12.26 8.20 11.45
C GLY A 145 -13.36 7.43 10.75
N ASN A 146 -13.49 6.14 11.04
CA ASN A 146 -14.50 5.30 10.42
C ASN A 146 -15.51 4.77 11.46
N PRO A 147 -16.75 5.30 11.50
CA PRO A 147 -17.76 4.90 12.48
C PRO A 147 -18.29 3.46 12.29
N GLY A 148 -17.90 2.80 11.21
CA GLY A 148 -18.15 1.38 10.98
C GLY A 148 -17.17 0.45 11.69
N LEU A 149 -16.02 0.97 12.15
CA LEU A 149 -15.02 0.21 12.90
C LEU A 149 -15.50 0.01 14.34
N THR A 150 -15.66 -1.25 14.74
CA THR A 150 -16.20 -1.60 16.07
C THR A 150 -15.18 -2.23 17.01
N GLY A 151 -13.95 -2.39 16.54
CA GLY A 151 -12.84 -2.87 17.33
C GLY A 151 -12.45 -1.88 18.42
N VAL A 152 -12.01 -2.42 19.55
CA VAL A 152 -11.57 -1.63 20.70
C VAL A 152 -10.05 -1.81 20.82
N PRO A 153 -9.24 -0.79 20.51
CA PRO A 153 -7.80 -0.81 20.72
C PRO A 153 -7.42 -1.26 22.14
N GLY A 154 -6.42 -2.14 22.23
CA GLY A 154 -5.98 -2.80 23.46
C GLY A 154 -6.73 -4.08 23.85
N GLU A 155 -7.88 -4.37 23.25
CA GLU A 155 -8.56 -5.66 23.44
C GLU A 155 -7.96 -6.76 22.54
N ALA A 156 -8.25 -8.03 22.89
CA ALA A 156 -7.77 -9.18 22.12
C ALA A 156 -8.42 -9.25 20.73
N THR A 157 -7.62 -9.66 19.74
CA THR A 157 -8.09 -9.86 18.36
C THR A 157 -8.81 -11.21 18.21
N ALA A 158 -9.67 -11.32 17.20
CA ALA A 158 -10.33 -12.57 16.83
C ALA A 158 -9.45 -13.46 15.93
N PHE A 159 -8.25 -13.00 15.56
CA PHE A 159 -7.38 -13.63 14.56
C PHE A 159 -8.03 -13.78 13.18
N GLU A 160 -8.95 -12.86 12.83
CA GLU A 160 -9.60 -12.82 11.53
C GLU A 160 -8.76 -12.00 10.54
N PRO A 161 -8.74 -12.38 9.25
CA PRO A 161 -8.12 -11.55 8.24
C PRO A 161 -8.90 -10.24 8.07
N SER A 162 -8.19 -9.18 7.77
CA SER A 162 -8.75 -7.85 7.49
C SER A 162 -7.91 -7.15 6.45
N ALA A 163 -8.46 -6.14 5.79
CA ALA A 163 -7.73 -5.37 4.79
C ALA A 163 -8.17 -3.91 4.84
N GLY A 164 -7.28 -2.99 4.53
CA GLY A 164 -7.59 -1.56 4.47
C GLY A 164 -6.78 -0.86 3.38
N TRP A 165 -7.35 0.21 2.83
CA TRP A 165 -6.66 1.10 1.91
C TRP A 165 -5.56 1.87 2.63
N PHE A 166 -4.39 1.99 2.01
CA PHE A 166 -3.37 2.94 2.46
C PHE A 166 -3.25 4.14 1.50
N ASP A 167 -3.62 3.94 0.24
CA ASP A 167 -3.77 4.97 -0.79
C ASP A 167 -4.57 4.37 -1.97
N ASP A 168 -4.92 5.17 -2.97
CA ASP A 168 -5.56 4.75 -4.22
C ASP A 168 -4.77 3.67 -4.99
N GLN A 169 -3.48 3.52 -4.66
CA GLN A 169 -2.54 2.60 -5.30
C GLN A 169 -2.52 1.20 -4.66
N GLY A 170 -3.10 1.01 -3.48
CA GLY A 170 -3.03 -0.30 -2.86
C GLY A 170 -3.68 -0.48 -1.50
N ILE A 171 -3.66 -1.75 -1.08
CA ILE A 171 -4.29 -2.24 0.13
C ILE A 171 -3.24 -2.93 1.00
N VAL A 172 -3.34 -2.78 2.32
CA VAL A 172 -2.66 -3.66 3.26
C VAL A 172 -3.62 -4.79 3.64
N LEU A 173 -3.23 -6.03 3.38
CA LEU A 173 -3.92 -7.24 3.84
C LEU A 173 -3.26 -7.77 5.11
N LEU A 174 -4.02 -7.89 6.20
CA LEU A 174 -3.64 -8.59 7.42
C LEU A 174 -4.12 -10.04 7.37
N THR A 175 -3.19 -10.96 7.61
CA THR A 175 -3.47 -12.37 7.89
C THR A 175 -2.78 -12.80 9.18
N TRP A 176 -3.19 -13.95 9.72
CA TRP A 176 -2.62 -14.50 10.96
C TRP A 176 -1.94 -15.83 10.69
N GLY A 177 -0.75 -16.04 11.23
CA GLY A 177 -0.04 -17.31 11.13
C GLY A 177 1.41 -17.22 11.61
N SER A 178 2.22 -18.19 11.21
CA SER A 178 3.65 -18.23 11.55
C SER A 178 4.38 -16.99 11.05
N SER A 179 5.07 -16.31 11.96
CA SER A 179 5.93 -15.16 11.63
C SER A 179 7.05 -15.48 10.63
N THR A 180 7.50 -16.74 10.53
CA THR A 180 8.54 -17.15 9.58
C THR A 180 8.02 -17.61 8.23
N CYS A 181 6.69 -17.63 8.03
CA CYS A 181 6.06 -18.01 6.77
C CYS A 181 5.07 -16.90 6.34
N PRO A 182 5.58 -15.72 5.94
CA PRO A 182 4.73 -14.66 5.41
C PRO A 182 4.04 -15.12 4.11
N PRO A 183 2.77 -14.76 3.87
CA PRO A 183 2.10 -15.08 2.60
C PRO A 183 2.90 -14.58 1.39
N ILE A 184 2.95 -15.39 0.33
CA ILE A 184 3.57 -15.00 -0.95
C ILE A 184 2.47 -14.89 -1.98
N VAL A 185 2.25 -13.68 -2.50
CA VAL A 185 1.29 -13.43 -3.57
C VAL A 185 1.84 -14.03 -4.87
N GLU A 186 1.05 -14.91 -5.49
CA GLU A 186 1.36 -15.53 -6.78
C GLU A 186 0.70 -14.77 -7.93
N SER A 187 -0.54 -14.32 -7.74
CA SER A 187 -1.25 -13.52 -8.73
C SER A 187 -2.35 -12.67 -8.12
N ILE A 188 -2.68 -11.58 -8.83
CA ILE A 188 -3.78 -10.66 -8.54
C ILE A 188 -4.65 -10.58 -9.80
N ASP A 189 -5.90 -11.02 -9.71
CA ASP A 189 -6.92 -10.81 -10.73
C ASP A 189 -7.87 -9.70 -10.27
N GLN A 190 -7.52 -8.47 -10.63
CA GLN A 190 -8.23 -7.26 -10.23
C GLN A 190 -9.47 -7.03 -11.09
N GLN A 191 -10.55 -6.63 -10.42
CA GLN A 191 -11.82 -6.19 -10.99
C GLN A 191 -12.17 -4.80 -10.44
N VAL A 192 -13.28 -4.24 -10.93
CA VAL A 192 -13.70 -2.87 -10.54
C VAL A 192 -14.03 -2.74 -9.04
N THR A 193 -14.61 -3.76 -8.43
CA THR A 193 -15.10 -3.72 -7.04
C THR A 193 -14.47 -4.81 -6.17
N GLY A 194 -13.30 -5.30 -6.55
CA GLY A 194 -12.63 -6.37 -5.83
C GLY A 194 -11.45 -6.95 -6.57
N ALA A 195 -10.69 -7.80 -5.90
CA ALA A 195 -9.60 -8.54 -6.51
C ALA A 195 -9.57 -9.98 -5.99
N THR A 196 -9.21 -10.92 -6.85
CA THR A 196 -8.88 -12.29 -6.42
C THR A 196 -7.38 -12.38 -6.24
N ILE A 197 -6.94 -12.72 -5.02
CA ILE A 197 -5.53 -12.87 -4.65
C ILE A 197 -5.22 -14.35 -4.49
N SER A 198 -4.30 -14.85 -5.29
CA SER A 198 -3.82 -16.24 -5.16
C SER A 198 -2.50 -16.25 -4.43
N PHE A 199 -2.38 -17.10 -3.41
CA PHE A 199 -1.14 -17.27 -2.66
C PHE A 199 -0.44 -18.59 -2.99
N ALA A 200 0.89 -18.52 -3.09
CA ALA A 200 1.70 -19.71 -3.24
C ALA A 200 1.62 -20.59 -1.97
N THR A 201 1.57 -21.91 -2.17
CA THR A 201 1.71 -22.88 -1.07
C THR A 201 3.14 -22.85 -0.54
N GLN A 202 3.30 -22.81 0.78
CA GLN A 202 4.60 -22.84 1.43
C GLN A 202 4.82 -24.17 2.16
N ASP A 203 5.79 -24.94 1.67
CA ASP A 203 6.18 -26.24 2.24
C ASP A 203 7.39 -26.15 3.18
N GLY A 204 7.78 -24.92 3.56
CA GLY A 204 8.90 -24.66 4.46
C GLY A 204 8.59 -25.02 5.92
N ALA A 205 9.63 -25.15 6.73
CA ALA A 205 9.47 -25.32 8.18
C ALA A 205 9.02 -23.99 8.80
N CYS A 206 7.71 -23.82 8.94
CA CYS A 206 7.12 -22.69 9.65
C CYS A 206 7.27 -22.85 11.16
N THR A 207 7.47 -21.73 11.86
CA THR A 207 7.33 -21.68 13.31
C THR A 207 5.88 -21.94 13.73
N THR A 208 5.66 -22.24 15.01
CA THR A 208 4.32 -22.57 15.55
C THR A 208 3.60 -21.37 16.17
N ASP A 209 4.17 -20.18 16.12
CA ASP A 209 3.53 -18.96 16.63
C ASP A 209 2.39 -18.49 15.73
N MET A 210 1.52 -17.70 16.34
CA MET A 210 0.45 -16.98 15.67
C MET A 210 0.76 -15.50 15.79
N ALA A 211 1.14 -14.88 14.68
CA ALA A 211 1.52 -13.49 14.59
C ALA A 211 0.72 -12.81 13.48
N PRO A 212 0.51 -11.47 13.58
CA PRO A 212 -0.01 -10.69 12.48
C PRO A 212 1.01 -10.67 11.34
N ARG A 213 0.53 -10.80 10.10
CA ARG A 213 1.35 -10.78 8.89
C ARG A 213 0.68 -9.84 7.89
N ALA A 214 1.33 -8.72 7.61
CA ALA A 214 0.88 -7.81 6.55
C ALA A 214 1.39 -8.25 5.19
N THR A 215 0.59 -8.01 4.17
CA THR A 215 0.95 -8.17 2.76
C THR A 215 0.42 -6.96 2.00
N VAL A 216 1.31 -6.23 1.33
CA VAL A 216 0.90 -5.11 0.48
C VAL A 216 0.38 -5.67 -0.84
N ILE A 217 -0.83 -5.28 -1.20
CA ILE A 217 -1.50 -5.63 -2.46
C ILE A 217 -1.50 -4.39 -3.33
N GLY A 218 -0.58 -4.33 -4.28
CA GLY A 218 -0.53 -3.26 -5.28
C GLY A 218 -1.65 -3.43 -6.30
N LEU A 219 -2.40 -2.36 -6.54
CA LEU A 219 -3.46 -2.32 -7.53
C LEU A 219 -3.05 -1.47 -8.72
N SER A 220 -3.76 -1.62 -9.83
CA SER A 220 -3.48 -0.90 -11.07
C SER A 220 -4.64 -0.03 -11.49
N GLY A 221 -4.32 1.19 -11.92
CA GLY A 221 -5.29 2.20 -12.34
C GLY A 221 -5.96 2.91 -11.15
N ASP A 222 -6.75 3.93 -11.47
CA ASP A 222 -7.44 4.73 -10.46
C ASP A 222 -8.67 3.95 -9.98
N ILE A 223 -8.56 3.29 -8.82
CA ILE A 223 -9.70 2.66 -8.16
C ILE A 223 -10.33 3.67 -7.20
N ASP A 224 -11.65 3.73 -7.23
CA ASP A 224 -12.43 4.52 -6.28
C ASP A 224 -12.47 3.76 -4.95
N ASP A 225 -11.75 4.25 -3.95
CA ASP A 225 -11.64 3.69 -2.60
C ASP A 225 -12.85 4.05 -1.70
N ASP A 226 -13.70 4.98 -2.17
CA ASP A 226 -14.99 5.31 -1.52
C ASP A 226 -16.09 4.27 -1.79
N VAL A 227 -15.87 3.32 -2.71
CA VAL A 227 -16.85 2.26 -3.02
C VAL A 227 -16.47 0.93 -2.39
N PRO A 228 -17.47 0.08 -2.03
CA PRO A 228 -17.19 -1.24 -1.46
C PRO A 228 -16.27 -2.07 -2.37
N PHE A 229 -15.15 -2.50 -1.80
CA PHE A 229 -14.15 -3.34 -2.45
C PHE A 229 -13.91 -4.58 -1.60
N ALA A 230 -13.79 -5.75 -2.23
CA ALA A 230 -13.57 -7.01 -1.51
C ALA A 230 -12.42 -7.82 -2.12
N LEU A 231 -11.60 -8.41 -1.26
CA LEU A 231 -10.58 -9.37 -1.62
C LEU A 231 -11.14 -10.79 -1.51
N THR A 232 -10.97 -11.57 -2.57
CA THR A 232 -11.15 -13.02 -2.53
C THR A 232 -9.79 -13.66 -2.44
N LEU A 233 -9.44 -14.18 -1.27
CA LEU A 233 -8.18 -14.86 -1.02
C LEU A 233 -8.34 -16.33 -1.40
N THR A 234 -7.37 -16.89 -2.11
CA THR A 234 -7.39 -18.28 -2.53
C THR A 234 -6.04 -18.96 -2.40
N SER A 235 -6.06 -20.27 -2.14
CA SER A 235 -4.85 -21.10 -1.99
C SER A 235 -3.99 -20.69 -0.79
N GLY A 236 -2.82 -21.32 -0.62
CA GLY A 236 -1.89 -21.04 0.50
C GLY A 236 -2.44 -21.28 1.91
N GLY A 237 -3.64 -21.87 2.03
CA GLY A 237 -4.35 -22.03 3.30
C GLY A 237 -5.03 -20.76 3.82
N LEU A 238 -5.26 -19.77 2.94
CA LEU A 238 -5.80 -18.45 3.29
C LEU A 238 -7.19 -18.19 2.68
N ASP A 239 -7.89 -19.23 2.21
CA ASP A 239 -9.16 -19.08 1.51
C ASP A 239 -10.21 -18.32 2.35
N ALA A 240 -10.57 -17.12 1.90
CA ALA A 240 -11.49 -16.21 2.58
C ALA A 240 -12.02 -15.14 1.63
N THR A 241 -13.10 -14.47 2.04
CA THR A 241 -13.52 -13.19 1.45
C THR A 241 -13.35 -12.13 2.53
N VAL A 242 -12.67 -11.05 2.20
CA VAL A 242 -12.32 -9.97 3.12
C VAL A 242 -12.78 -8.65 2.51
N ASP A 243 -13.72 -7.98 3.16
CA ASP A 243 -14.09 -6.62 2.78
C ASP A 243 -12.93 -5.66 3.13
N VAL A 244 -12.65 -4.72 2.25
CA VAL A 244 -11.61 -3.71 2.47
C VAL A 244 -12.21 -2.54 3.22
N LEU A 245 -11.60 -2.22 4.36
CA LEU A 245 -11.97 -1.09 5.20
C LEU A 245 -11.64 0.20 4.45
N ALA A 246 -12.64 1.09 4.38
CA ALA A 246 -12.41 2.46 3.95
C ALA A 246 -11.53 3.19 4.98
N GLY A 247 -10.62 4.01 4.45
CA GLY A 247 -9.87 5.02 5.18
C GLY A 247 -10.82 5.98 5.87
#